data_AF-A0A2D0QJN6-F1
#
_entry.id   AF-A0A2D0QJN6-F1
#
_cell.length_a   1.000
_cell.length_b   1.000
_cell.length_c   1.000
_cell.angle_alpha   90.00
_cell.angle_beta   90.00
_cell.angle_gamma   90.00
#
_symmetry.space_group_name_H-M   'P 1'
#
loop_
_entity.id
_entity.type
_entity.pdbx_description
1 polymer ?
#
loop_
_entity_poly.entity_id
_entity_poly.type
_entity_poly.pdbx_seq_one_letter_code
_entity_poly.pdbx_strand_id
1 'polypeptide(L)'
;MKVLRKQELKKALEALRHYFPKSQEKPDFFNQVSIFTKDESCLRNILTRTDVLDWKQFISLSVELQHEEMLKAVALSNGVPMNKMINGYHLMSLEDPSILPADKLSIQVSSVKESHVALINSTWKFGKGEFTEPMIRSMILNYPSCCVLDSEGQPVSWILTYSNCAMGMGYTLPEHRRKGYSKALVTILAKKLHSEGYPVYCFVEEENQLSYRLLKSLGFTEDLSYRNAWFNFNQLSLTP
;
A
#
# COMPACT_ATOMS: atom_id res chain seq x y z
N MET A 1 10.23 18.67 -12.57
CA MET A 1 8.95 18.34 -11.90
C MET A 1 7.89 19.35 -12.32
N LYS A 2 6.77 18.91 -12.90
CA LYS A 2 5.65 19.80 -13.24
C LYS A 2 4.57 19.66 -12.17
N VAL A 3 4.47 20.62 -11.25
CA VAL A 3 3.28 20.75 -10.41
C VAL A 3 2.16 21.24 -11.32
N LEU A 4 1.07 20.46 -11.42
CA LEU A 4 -0.06 20.85 -12.25
C LEU A 4 -0.61 22.18 -11.75
N ARG A 5 -0.78 23.14 -12.65
CA ARG A 5 -1.49 24.39 -12.32
C ARG A 5 -2.92 24.03 -11.93
N LYS A 6 -3.57 24.88 -11.14
CA LYS A 6 -4.96 24.66 -10.66
C LYS A 6 -5.93 24.23 -11.77
N GLN A 7 -5.77 24.76 -12.99
CA GLN A 7 -6.55 24.38 -14.17
C GLN A 7 -6.21 23.00 -14.75
N GLU A 8 -4.94 22.61 -14.72
CA GLU A 8 -4.49 21.28 -15.16
C GLU A 8 -4.90 20.21 -14.14
N LEU A 9 -4.81 20.53 -12.84
CA LEU A 9 -5.33 19.69 -11.77
C LEU A 9 -6.85 19.51 -11.89
N LYS A 10 -7.59 20.59 -12.20
CA LYS A 10 -9.04 20.51 -12.42
C LYS A 10 -9.38 19.56 -13.57
N LYS A 11 -8.68 19.65 -14.70
CA LYS A 11 -8.86 18.72 -15.83
C LYS A 11 -8.49 17.28 -15.48
N ALA A 12 -7.40 17.08 -14.73
CA ALA A 12 -7.01 15.75 -14.25
C ALA A 12 -8.07 15.17 -13.31
N LEU A 13 -8.61 15.97 -12.39
CA LEU A 13 -9.71 15.58 -11.50
C LEU A 13 -11.00 15.30 -12.28
N GLU A 14 -11.33 16.08 -13.30
CA GLU A 14 -12.48 15.83 -14.18
C GLU A 14 -12.33 14.52 -14.96
N ALA A 15 -11.13 14.22 -15.47
CA ALA A 15 -10.83 12.94 -16.10
C ALA A 15 -10.94 11.78 -15.09
N LEU A 16 -10.33 11.92 -13.91
CA LEU A 16 -10.42 10.92 -12.85
C LEU A 16 -11.88 10.69 -12.41
N ARG A 17 -12.70 11.75 -12.32
CA ARG A 17 -14.14 11.64 -12.03
C ARG A 17 -14.91 10.89 -13.10
N HIS A 18 -14.57 11.11 -14.36
CA HIS A 18 -15.22 10.44 -15.49
C HIS A 18 -14.89 8.95 -15.53
N TYR A 19 -13.62 8.59 -15.33
CA TYR A 19 -13.15 7.20 -15.42
C TYR A 19 -13.29 6.41 -14.11
N PHE A 20 -13.29 7.09 -12.95
CA PHE A 20 -13.37 6.49 -11.62
C PHE A 20 -14.45 7.14 -10.74
N PRO A 21 -15.72 7.12 -11.15
CA PRO A 21 -16.80 7.84 -10.46
C PRO A 21 -17.01 7.43 -8.99
N LYS A 22 -16.59 6.20 -8.61
CA LYS A 22 -16.70 5.67 -7.24
C LYS A 22 -15.61 6.18 -6.28
N SER A 23 -14.57 6.86 -6.76
CA SER A 23 -13.46 7.34 -5.92
C SER A 23 -13.81 8.62 -5.13
N GLN A 24 -15.06 9.07 -5.16
CA GLN A 24 -15.51 10.41 -4.73
C GLN A 24 -16.17 10.46 -3.35
N GLU A 25 -16.46 9.32 -2.71
CA GLU A 25 -17.55 9.28 -1.73
C GLU A 25 -17.18 9.66 -0.28
N LYS A 26 -15.90 9.71 0.13
CA LYS A 26 -15.53 10.12 1.50
C LYS A 26 -14.20 10.89 1.55
N PRO A 27 -14.06 11.86 2.48
CA PRO A 27 -12.76 12.43 2.82
C PRO A 27 -11.82 11.29 3.27
N ASP A 28 -10.64 11.22 2.67
CA ASP A 28 -9.60 10.34 3.17
C ASP A 28 -8.91 11.05 4.35
N PHE A 29 -9.11 10.53 5.56
CA PHE A 29 -8.42 11.03 6.75
C PHE A 29 -6.93 10.64 6.75
N PHE A 30 -6.54 9.75 5.83
CA PHE A 30 -5.17 9.25 5.70
C PHE A 30 -4.54 9.80 4.42
N ASN A 31 -3.92 10.97 4.51
CA ASN A 31 -3.14 11.53 3.40
C ASN A 31 -1.85 10.73 3.21
N GLN A 32 -1.93 9.70 2.36
CA GLN A 32 -0.75 8.99 1.89
C GLN A 32 -0.12 9.73 0.72
N VAL A 33 1.11 10.20 0.92
CA VAL A 33 1.89 10.86 -0.13
C VAL A 33 3.06 9.96 -0.51
N SER A 34 3.30 9.83 -1.81
CA SER A 34 4.48 9.14 -2.35
C SER A 34 5.26 10.12 -3.21
N ILE A 35 6.55 10.29 -2.92
CA ILE A 35 7.44 11.17 -3.68
C ILE A 35 8.56 10.30 -4.25
N PHE A 36 8.73 10.34 -5.58
CA PHE A 36 9.81 9.64 -6.27
C PHE A 36 10.80 10.65 -6.84
N THR A 37 12.03 10.64 -6.33
CA THR A 37 13.14 11.47 -6.83
C THR A 37 14.47 10.86 -6.45
N LYS A 38 15.43 10.88 -7.38
CA LYS A 38 16.83 10.52 -7.10
C LYS A 38 17.66 11.71 -6.62
N ASP A 39 17.09 12.91 -6.69
CA ASP A 39 17.73 14.16 -6.27
C ASP A 39 17.14 14.61 -4.92
N GLU A 40 17.97 14.62 -3.89
CA GLU A 40 17.61 15.07 -2.54
C GLU A 40 17.20 16.55 -2.54
N SER A 41 17.81 17.39 -3.39
CA SER A 41 17.47 18.82 -3.49
C SER A 41 16.04 18.99 -3.99
N CYS A 42 15.64 18.18 -4.97
CA CYS A 42 14.25 18.12 -5.44
C CYS A 42 13.30 17.65 -4.33
N LEU A 43 13.66 16.61 -3.59
CA LEU A 43 12.85 16.12 -2.45
C LEU A 43 12.65 17.22 -1.41
N ARG A 44 13.73 17.87 -0.99
CA ARG A 44 13.71 18.96 -0.02
C ARG A 44 12.86 20.13 -0.50
N ASN A 45 12.94 20.49 -1.78
CA ASN A 45 12.11 21.55 -2.36
C ASN A 45 10.61 21.20 -2.27
N ILE A 46 10.23 19.96 -2.59
CA ILE A 46 8.82 19.51 -2.45
C ILE A 46 8.36 19.60 -1.00
N LEU A 47 9.18 19.13 -0.07
CA LEU A 47 8.81 19.06 1.35
C LEU A 47 8.73 20.44 2.02
N THR A 48 9.45 21.44 1.52
CA THR A 48 9.42 22.81 2.05
C THR A 48 8.27 23.65 1.47
N ARG A 49 7.55 23.13 0.48
CA ARG A 49 6.42 23.82 -0.15
C ARG A 49 5.11 23.61 0.61
N THR A 50 4.59 24.70 1.17
CA THR A 50 3.31 24.73 1.90
C THR A 50 2.08 24.65 0.99
N ASP A 51 2.24 24.85 -0.32
CA ASP A 51 1.16 24.67 -1.29
C ASP A 51 1.01 23.22 -1.79
N VAL A 52 1.92 22.34 -1.37
CA VAL A 52 1.92 20.90 -1.70
C VAL A 52 1.58 20.05 -0.49
N LEU A 53 2.18 20.34 0.68
CA LEU A 53 1.94 19.61 1.92
C LEU A 53 1.42 20.54 3.01
N ASP A 54 0.28 20.19 3.59
CA ASP A 54 -0.23 20.82 4.80
C ASP A 54 0.34 20.12 6.03
N TRP A 55 1.43 20.67 6.57
CA TRP A 55 2.12 20.17 7.75
C TRP A 55 1.29 20.24 9.04
N LYS A 56 0.07 20.77 9.03
CA LYS A 56 -0.86 20.67 10.17
C LYS A 56 -1.59 19.34 10.21
N GLN A 57 -1.69 18.65 9.08
CA GLN A 57 -2.41 17.38 8.96
C GLN A 57 -1.49 16.20 9.24
N PHE A 58 -2.09 15.04 9.51
CA PHE A 58 -1.36 13.78 9.48
C PHE A 58 -0.87 13.50 8.05
N ILE A 59 0.42 13.18 7.91
CA ILE A 59 1.02 12.80 6.63
C ILE A 59 1.72 11.47 6.82
N SER A 60 1.41 10.50 5.97
CA SER A 60 2.21 9.27 5.83
C SER A 60 2.99 9.33 4.53
N LEU A 61 4.31 9.43 4.64
CA LEU A 61 5.21 9.61 3.52
C LEU A 61 6.09 8.38 3.32
N SER A 62 6.10 7.86 2.10
CA SER A 62 7.02 6.81 1.66
C SER A 62 8.22 7.44 0.95
N VAL A 63 9.45 7.19 1.43
CA VAL A 63 10.70 7.64 0.79
C VAL A 63 11.82 6.59 0.91
N GLU A 64 12.89 6.77 0.12
CA GLU A 64 14.13 6.02 0.31
C GLU A 64 14.79 6.30 1.66
N LEU A 65 15.18 5.23 2.36
CA LEU A 65 15.69 5.27 3.73
C LEU A 65 16.92 6.19 3.90
N GLN A 66 17.73 6.36 2.85
CA GLN A 66 18.90 7.25 2.86
C GLN A 66 18.54 8.71 3.18
N HIS A 67 17.31 9.15 2.94
CA HIS A 67 16.86 10.52 3.18
C HIS A 67 16.31 10.74 4.60
N GLU A 68 16.43 9.78 5.51
CA GLU A 68 15.90 9.88 6.88
C GLU A 68 16.39 11.12 7.63
N GLU A 69 17.70 11.43 7.58
CA GLU A 69 18.25 12.60 8.27
C GLU A 69 17.73 13.93 7.69
N MET A 70 17.53 13.98 6.37
CA MET A 70 16.92 15.14 5.72
C MET A 70 15.46 15.31 6.16
N LEU A 71 14.70 14.22 6.26
CA LEU A 71 13.32 14.25 6.77
C LEU A 71 13.24 14.72 8.22
N LYS A 72 14.18 14.30 9.08
CA LYS A 72 14.28 14.81 10.47
C LYS A 72 14.46 16.33 10.49
N ALA A 73 15.35 16.85 9.64
CA ALA A 73 15.56 18.29 9.52
C ALA A 73 14.30 19.04 9.03
N VAL A 74 13.57 18.47 8.05
CA VAL A 74 12.29 19.03 7.57
C VAL A 74 11.24 19.03 8.67
N ALA A 75 11.08 17.93 9.42
CA ALA A 75 10.14 17.83 10.53
C ALA A 75 10.44 18.89 11.60
N LEU A 76 11.71 19.01 12.00
CA LEU A 76 12.17 20.00 12.97
C LEU A 76 11.87 21.43 12.49
N SER A 77 12.18 21.74 11.22
CA SER A 77 11.93 23.07 10.64
C SER A 77 10.44 23.42 10.57
N ASN A 78 9.55 22.43 10.46
CA ASN A 78 8.10 22.63 10.47
C ASN A 78 7.49 22.51 11.88
N GLY A 79 8.28 22.18 12.90
CA GLY A 79 7.80 22.00 14.27
C GLY A 79 6.87 20.81 14.45
N VAL A 80 6.98 19.77 13.62
CA VAL A 80 6.10 18.59 13.65
C VAL A 80 6.85 17.35 14.16
N PRO A 81 6.19 16.47 14.94
CA PRO A 81 6.79 15.20 15.32
C PRO A 81 6.88 14.27 14.10
N MET A 82 7.95 13.50 14.02
CA MET A 82 8.16 12.46 13.00
C MET A 82 8.33 11.09 13.68
N ASN A 83 7.63 10.08 13.19
CA ASN A 83 7.77 8.70 13.61
C ASN A 83 8.06 7.79 12.42
N LYS A 84 9.15 7.03 12.48
CA LYS A 84 9.45 5.96 11.52
C LYS A 84 8.63 4.71 11.85
N MET A 85 7.85 4.21 10.90
CA MET A 85 6.98 3.05 11.14
C MET A 85 7.77 1.72 11.25
N ILE A 86 8.69 1.47 10.32
CA ILE A 86 9.55 0.28 10.26
C ILE A 86 10.92 0.70 9.70
N ASN A 87 11.97 -0.01 10.12
CA ASN A 87 13.36 0.29 9.76
C ASN A 87 13.67 0.16 8.27
N GLY A 88 12.96 -0.69 7.53
CA GLY A 88 13.14 -0.85 6.10
C GLY A 88 12.19 -1.87 5.49
N TYR A 89 12.05 -1.81 4.17
CA TYR A 89 11.30 -2.75 3.37
C TYR A 89 12.12 -3.17 2.16
N HIS A 90 12.13 -4.48 1.88
CA HIS A 90 12.52 -5.04 0.60
C HIS A 90 11.49 -4.69 -0.45
N LEU A 91 11.92 -4.10 -1.57
CA LEU A 91 11.09 -3.97 -2.76
C LEU A 91 11.20 -5.25 -3.58
N MET A 92 10.12 -6.03 -3.60
CA MET A 92 10.03 -7.30 -4.32
C MET A 92 9.14 -7.10 -5.55
N SER A 93 9.60 -7.51 -6.73
CA SER A 93 8.86 -7.39 -7.98
C SER A 93 8.87 -8.71 -8.76
N LEU A 94 7.88 -8.87 -9.64
CA LEU A 94 7.77 -10.00 -10.56
C LEU A 94 7.54 -9.46 -11.97
N GLU A 95 8.56 -9.54 -12.81
CA GLU A 95 8.50 -9.04 -14.19
C GLU A 95 7.68 -9.96 -15.11
N ASP A 96 7.86 -11.28 -14.96
CA ASP A 96 7.18 -12.29 -15.79
C ASP A 96 6.35 -13.26 -14.93
N PRO A 97 5.03 -13.07 -14.85
CA PRO A 97 4.14 -13.98 -14.13
C PRO A 97 3.93 -15.34 -14.80
N SER A 98 4.46 -15.58 -16.00
CA SER A 98 4.39 -16.89 -16.66
C SER A 98 5.13 -17.98 -15.87
N ILE A 99 6.12 -17.59 -15.06
CA ILE A 99 6.88 -18.48 -14.19
C ILE A 99 6.08 -18.94 -12.97
N LEU A 100 4.95 -18.30 -12.69
CA LEU A 100 4.11 -18.68 -11.56
C LEU A 100 3.49 -20.06 -11.79
N PRO A 101 3.30 -20.85 -10.71
CA PRO A 101 2.67 -22.16 -10.82
C PRO A 101 1.32 -22.09 -11.55
N ALA A 102 1.05 -23.07 -12.42
CA ALA A 102 -0.27 -23.23 -13.03
C ALA A 102 -1.36 -23.37 -11.95
N ASP A 103 -2.60 -23.01 -12.28
CA ASP A 103 -3.72 -22.86 -11.34
C ASP A 103 -4.24 -24.18 -10.72
N LYS A 104 -3.41 -25.23 -10.66
CA LYS A 104 -3.68 -26.49 -9.94
C LYS A 104 -3.63 -26.31 -8.42
N LEU A 105 -4.00 -25.13 -7.91
CA LEU A 105 -4.23 -24.92 -6.51
C LEU A 105 -5.65 -25.40 -6.23
N SER A 106 -5.80 -26.47 -5.45
CA SER A 106 -7.10 -26.96 -4.96
C SER A 106 -7.79 -25.98 -3.99
N ILE A 107 -7.26 -24.77 -3.84
CA ILE A 107 -7.72 -23.74 -2.92
C ILE A 107 -8.65 -22.83 -3.69
N GLN A 108 -9.92 -22.81 -3.29
CA GLN A 108 -10.90 -21.90 -3.85
C GLN A 108 -10.67 -20.47 -3.33
N VAL A 109 -10.47 -19.54 -4.25
CA VAL A 109 -10.27 -18.12 -3.95
C VAL A 109 -11.50 -17.32 -4.35
N SER A 110 -11.88 -16.36 -3.52
CA SER A 110 -12.99 -15.43 -3.69
C SER A 110 -12.51 -13.99 -3.64
N SER A 111 -13.35 -13.04 -4.02
CA SER A 111 -13.05 -11.61 -3.89
C SER A 111 -13.25 -11.13 -2.45
N VAL A 112 -12.42 -10.18 -2.02
CA VAL A 112 -12.69 -9.44 -0.77
C VAL A 112 -13.90 -8.54 -1.01
N LYS A 113 -14.79 -8.43 -0.03
CA LYS A 113 -16.02 -7.63 -0.09
C LYS A 113 -15.95 -6.51 0.93
N GLU A 114 -16.74 -5.45 0.72
CA GLU A 114 -16.80 -4.32 1.64
C GLU A 114 -17.19 -4.75 3.07
N SER A 115 -18.03 -5.77 3.22
CA SER A 115 -18.38 -6.35 4.53
C SER A 115 -17.18 -6.89 5.32
N HIS A 116 -16.03 -7.12 4.67
CA HIS A 116 -14.81 -7.63 5.31
C HIS A 116 -13.90 -6.52 5.86
N VAL A 117 -14.21 -5.24 5.59
CA VAL A 117 -13.38 -4.09 5.97
C VAL A 117 -13.07 -4.09 7.47
N ALA A 118 -14.06 -4.32 8.33
CA ALA A 118 -13.88 -4.29 9.78
C ALA A 118 -12.89 -5.36 10.27
N LEU A 119 -12.98 -6.58 9.73
CA LEU A 119 -12.07 -7.68 10.04
C LEU A 119 -10.63 -7.38 9.60
N ILE A 120 -10.47 -6.90 8.36
CA ILE A 120 -9.15 -6.58 7.80
C ILE A 120 -8.50 -5.46 8.61
N ASN A 121 -9.28 -4.43 8.96
CA ASN A 121 -8.82 -3.30 9.75
C ASN A 121 -8.39 -3.73 11.16
N SER A 122 -9.19 -4.51 11.87
CA SER A 122 -8.87 -4.96 13.23
C SER A 122 -7.68 -5.93 13.28
N THR A 123 -7.44 -6.68 12.21
CA THR A 123 -6.34 -7.65 12.13
C THR A 123 -5.03 -7.02 11.66
N TRP A 124 -5.09 -5.89 10.95
CA TRP A 124 -3.90 -5.21 10.46
C TRP A 124 -3.18 -4.52 11.61
N LYS A 125 -1.87 -4.78 11.77
CA LYS A 125 -1.07 -4.19 12.86
C LYS A 125 -0.99 -2.66 12.85
N PHE A 126 -1.33 -2.02 11.73
CA PHE A 126 -1.43 -0.56 11.60
C PHE A 126 -2.86 -0.06 11.53
N GLY A 127 -3.84 -0.94 11.73
CA GLY A 127 -5.26 -0.60 11.80
C GLY A 127 -5.53 0.34 12.98
N LYS A 128 -6.27 1.39 12.70
CA LYS A 128 -6.66 2.45 13.65
C LYS A 128 -8.15 2.75 13.54
N GLY A 129 -8.97 1.71 13.40
CA GLY A 129 -10.42 1.82 13.35
C GLY A 129 -10.88 2.79 12.27
N GLU A 130 -11.69 3.78 12.65
CA GLU A 130 -12.29 4.77 11.74
C GLU A 130 -11.27 5.54 10.90
N PHE A 131 -10.02 5.67 11.33
CA PHE A 131 -8.97 6.35 10.57
C PHE A 131 -8.49 5.59 9.33
N THR A 132 -8.37 4.26 9.44
CA THR A 132 -7.84 3.40 8.37
C THR A 132 -8.93 2.71 7.58
N GLU A 133 -10.16 2.73 8.08
CA GLU A 133 -11.31 2.11 7.43
C GLU A 133 -11.61 2.67 6.03
N PRO A 134 -11.59 4.01 5.79
CA PRO A 134 -11.85 4.56 4.46
C PRO A 134 -10.79 4.11 3.43
N MET A 135 -9.52 4.07 3.82
CA MET A 135 -8.44 3.59 2.96
C MET A 135 -8.65 2.11 2.59
N ILE A 136 -8.91 1.24 3.57
CA ILE A 136 -9.11 -0.20 3.32
C ILE A 136 -10.35 -0.43 2.45
N ARG A 137 -11.44 0.30 2.71
CA ARG A 137 -12.64 0.27 1.87
C ARG A 137 -12.31 0.69 0.43
N SER A 138 -11.57 1.77 0.25
CA SER A 138 -11.13 2.24 -1.07
C SER A 138 -10.30 1.19 -1.81
N MET A 139 -9.38 0.52 -1.10
CA MET A 139 -8.60 -0.59 -1.67
C MET A 139 -9.47 -1.73 -2.18
N ILE A 140 -10.48 -2.14 -1.40
CA ILE A 140 -11.40 -3.23 -1.75
C ILE A 140 -12.30 -2.87 -2.94
N LEU A 141 -12.81 -1.63 -2.97
CA LEU A 141 -13.78 -1.20 -3.99
C LEU A 141 -13.13 -0.88 -5.33
N ASN A 142 -11.88 -0.41 -5.33
CA ASN A 142 -11.25 0.17 -6.52
C ASN A 142 -10.10 -0.67 -7.09
N TYR A 143 -9.55 -1.64 -6.34
CA TYR A 143 -8.38 -2.40 -6.77
C TYR A 143 -8.58 -3.91 -6.61
N PRO A 144 -7.90 -4.74 -7.44
CA PRO A 144 -7.91 -6.19 -7.31
C PRO A 144 -7.53 -6.65 -5.91
N SER A 145 -8.32 -7.55 -5.34
CA SER A 145 -8.08 -8.17 -4.05
C SER A 145 -8.68 -9.56 -4.02
N CYS A 146 -8.15 -10.45 -3.20
CA CYS A 146 -8.65 -11.81 -3.09
C CYS A 146 -8.49 -12.40 -1.68
N CYS A 147 -9.32 -13.40 -1.38
CA CYS A 147 -9.36 -14.09 -0.10
C CYS A 147 -9.73 -15.57 -0.23
N VAL A 148 -9.43 -16.33 0.81
CA VAL A 148 -9.96 -17.67 1.05
C VAL A 148 -11.02 -17.55 2.13
N LEU A 149 -12.18 -18.15 1.89
CA LEU A 149 -13.29 -18.18 2.84
C LEU A 149 -13.33 -19.53 3.58
N ASP A 150 -13.82 -19.55 4.81
CA ASP A 150 -14.21 -20.77 5.50
C ASP A 150 -15.61 -21.26 5.08
N SER A 151 -16.09 -22.31 5.75
CA SER A 151 -17.42 -22.88 5.54
C SER A 151 -18.57 -21.93 5.91
N GLU A 152 -18.30 -20.92 6.73
CA GLU A 152 -19.27 -19.90 7.14
C GLU A 152 -19.22 -18.66 6.24
N GLY A 153 -18.35 -18.67 5.22
CA GLY A 153 -18.17 -17.57 4.29
C GLY A 153 -17.34 -16.41 4.85
N GLN A 154 -16.61 -16.61 5.95
CA GLN A 154 -15.73 -15.59 6.54
C GLN A 154 -14.31 -15.68 5.94
N PRO A 155 -13.64 -14.55 5.66
CA PRO A 155 -12.26 -14.56 5.19
C PRO A 155 -11.29 -15.09 6.26
N VAL A 156 -10.55 -16.13 5.91
CA VAL A 156 -9.51 -16.72 6.77
C VAL A 156 -8.09 -16.43 6.30
N SER A 157 -7.96 -15.98 5.05
CA SER A 157 -6.73 -15.49 4.45
C SER A 157 -7.07 -14.49 3.36
N TRP A 158 -6.31 -13.41 3.23
CA TRP A 158 -6.57 -12.36 2.23
C TRP A 158 -5.29 -11.65 1.81
N ILE A 159 -5.37 -10.95 0.69
CA ILE A 159 -4.39 -9.99 0.20
C ILE A 159 -5.11 -8.89 -0.58
N LEU A 160 -4.65 -7.65 -0.42
CA LEU A 160 -5.20 -6.47 -1.09
C LEU A 160 -4.15 -5.84 -2.03
N THR A 161 -4.62 -4.88 -2.81
CA THR A 161 -3.77 -3.99 -3.61
C THR A 161 -3.95 -2.57 -3.11
N TYR A 162 -2.84 -1.92 -2.74
CA TYR A 162 -2.81 -0.52 -2.32
C TYR A 162 -3.13 0.42 -3.49
N SER A 163 -3.44 1.69 -3.19
CA SER A 163 -3.71 2.71 -4.21
C SER A 163 -2.51 3.03 -5.12
N ASN A 164 -1.30 2.74 -4.65
CA ASN A 164 -0.10 2.80 -5.48
C ASN A 164 0.13 1.52 -6.32
N CYS A 165 -0.83 0.58 -6.33
CA CYS A 165 -0.77 -0.72 -7.02
C CYS A 165 0.16 -1.77 -6.40
N ALA A 166 0.78 -1.51 -5.25
CA ALA A 166 1.55 -2.53 -4.54
C ALA A 166 0.61 -3.60 -3.95
N MET A 167 0.97 -4.87 -4.07
CA MET A 167 0.31 -5.93 -3.30
C MET A 167 0.68 -5.81 -1.83
N GLY A 168 -0.29 -6.02 -0.93
CA GLY A 168 -0.02 -6.03 0.50
C GLY A 168 -1.25 -6.18 1.37
N MET A 169 -1.12 -5.78 2.64
CA MET A 169 -2.06 -6.18 3.72
C MET A 169 -2.41 -7.68 3.71
N GLY A 170 -1.46 -8.51 3.27
CA GLY A 170 -1.62 -9.95 3.21
C GLY A 170 -1.63 -10.56 4.60
N TYR A 171 -2.65 -11.36 4.93
CA TYR A 171 -2.74 -12.00 6.23
C TYR A 171 -3.42 -13.38 6.14
N THR A 172 -3.09 -14.24 7.09
CA THR A 172 -3.73 -15.54 7.30
C THR A 172 -3.93 -15.74 8.79
N LEU A 173 -5.18 -15.99 9.18
CA LEU A 173 -5.55 -16.28 10.57
C LEU A 173 -4.66 -17.42 11.12
N PRO A 174 -4.17 -17.33 12.37
CA PRO A 174 -3.22 -18.29 12.93
C PRO A 174 -3.59 -19.77 12.71
N GLU A 175 -4.84 -20.13 12.94
CA GLU A 175 -5.45 -21.46 12.82
C GLU A 175 -5.64 -21.94 11.37
N HIS A 176 -5.46 -21.04 10.40
CA HIS A 176 -5.49 -21.35 8.96
C HIS A 176 -4.12 -21.30 8.28
N ARG A 177 -3.03 -21.10 9.05
CA ARG A 177 -1.66 -21.09 8.51
C ARG A 177 -1.22 -22.49 8.06
N ARG A 178 -0.14 -22.53 7.26
CA ARG A 178 0.47 -23.75 6.72
C ARG A 178 -0.42 -24.58 5.77
N LYS A 179 -1.57 -24.04 5.34
CA LYS A 179 -2.49 -24.65 4.36
C LYS A 179 -2.24 -24.21 2.91
N GLY A 180 -1.18 -23.43 2.65
CA GLY A 180 -0.84 -22.93 1.32
C GLY A 180 -1.61 -21.69 0.84
N TYR A 181 -2.50 -21.14 1.67
CA TYR A 181 -3.37 -20.01 1.29
C TYR A 181 -2.61 -18.77 0.82
N SER A 182 -1.60 -18.31 1.57
CA SER A 182 -0.82 -17.14 1.16
C SER A 182 -0.13 -17.34 -0.20
N LYS A 183 0.37 -18.55 -0.49
CA LYS A 183 0.97 -18.87 -1.80
C LYS A 183 -0.06 -18.78 -2.91
N ALA A 184 -1.25 -19.32 -2.68
CA ALA A 184 -2.34 -19.28 -3.65
C ALA A 184 -2.80 -17.85 -3.93
N LEU A 185 -3.04 -17.07 -2.88
CA LEU A 185 -3.49 -15.68 -2.99
C LEU A 185 -2.48 -14.79 -3.71
N VAL A 186 -1.20 -14.87 -3.36
CA VAL A 186 -0.13 -14.11 -4.05
C VAL A 186 -0.06 -14.50 -5.53
N THR A 187 -0.12 -15.80 -5.84
CA THR A 187 -0.08 -16.30 -7.22
C THR A 187 -1.26 -15.77 -8.04
N ILE A 188 -2.47 -15.88 -7.51
CA ILE A 188 -3.71 -15.48 -8.21
C ILE A 188 -3.76 -13.95 -8.36
N LEU A 189 -3.43 -13.19 -7.32
CA LEU A 189 -3.43 -11.74 -7.39
C LEU A 189 -2.37 -11.22 -8.38
N ALA A 190 -1.15 -11.78 -8.36
CA ALA A 190 -0.09 -11.41 -9.29
C ALA A 190 -0.49 -11.63 -10.75
N LYS A 191 -1.08 -12.78 -11.08
CA LYS A 191 -1.61 -13.06 -12.44
C LYS A 191 -2.72 -12.09 -12.83
N LYS A 192 -3.67 -11.84 -11.92
CA LYS A 192 -4.78 -10.90 -12.16
C LYS A 192 -4.27 -9.49 -12.43
N LEU A 193 -3.40 -8.97 -11.58
CA LEU A 193 -2.79 -7.65 -11.73
C LEU A 193 -2.10 -7.50 -13.09
N HIS A 194 -1.23 -8.46 -13.45
CA HIS A 194 -0.57 -8.42 -14.75
C HIS A 194 -1.56 -8.50 -15.92
N SER A 195 -2.57 -9.38 -15.85
CA SER A 195 -3.56 -9.51 -16.93
C SER A 195 -4.37 -8.23 -17.16
N GLU A 196 -4.49 -7.39 -16.13
CA GLU A 196 -5.17 -6.09 -16.16
C GLU A 196 -4.19 -4.92 -16.42
N GLY A 197 -2.91 -5.20 -16.68
CA GLY A 197 -1.90 -4.19 -17.01
C GLY A 197 -1.27 -3.48 -15.81
N TYR A 198 -1.49 -3.97 -14.60
CA TYR A 198 -0.85 -3.44 -13.39
C TYR A 198 0.58 -3.99 -13.21
N PRO A 199 1.49 -3.21 -12.59
CA PRO A 199 2.77 -3.74 -12.14
C PRO A 199 2.56 -4.76 -11.01
N VAL A 200 3.42 -5.79 -10.96
CA VAL A 200 3.38 -6.81 -9.89
C VAL A 200 4.56 -6.60 -8.96
N TYR A 201 4.29 -5.96 -7.82
CA TYR A 201 5.31 -5.70 -6.82
C TYR A 201 4.72 -5.55 -5.41
N CYS A 202 5.56 -5.63 -4.39
CA CYS A 202 5.19 -5.42 -3.00
C CYS A 202 6.37 -4.94 -2.16
N PHE A 203 6.04 -4.38 -1.00
CA PHE A 203 6.99 -4.03 0.03
C PHE A 203 6.93 -5.06 1.15
N VAL A 204 8.06 -5.68 1.46
CA VAL A 204 8.17 -6.69 2.50
C VAL A 204 9.07 -6.16 3.59
N GLU A 205 8.55 -6.11 4.81
CA GLU A 205 9.33 -5.72 5.99
C GLU A 205 10.56 -6.62 6.12
N GLU A 206 11.70 -6.05 6.46
CA GLU A 206 12.96 -6.78 6.53
C GLU A 206 12.92 -7.91 7.57
N GLU A 207 12.14 -7.74 8.63
CA GLU A 207 11.94 -8.75 9.66
C GLU A 207 10.98 -9.88 9.19
N ASN A 208 10.20 -9.67 8.13
CA ASN A 208 9.21 -10.62 7.63
C ASN A 208 9.82 -11.66 6.66
N GLN A 209 10.75 -12.44 7.20
CA GLN A 209 11.49 -13.49 6.49
C GLN A 209 10.60 -14.62 5.94
N LEU A 210 9.37 -14.78 6.46
CA LEU A 210 8.41 -15.73 5.92
C LEU A 210 7.84 -15.27 4.59
N SER A 211 7.42 -14.01 4.49
CA SER A 211 6.88 -13.44 3.26
C SER A 211 7.95 -13.27 2.21
N TYR A 212 9.16 -12.84 2.61
CA TYR A 212 10.31 -12.76 1.72
C TYR A 212 10.60 -14.09 1.03
N ARG A 213 10.73 -15.18 1.80
CA ARG A 213 10.98 -16.53 1.26
C ARG A 213 9.85 -17.04 0.38
N LEU A 214 8.60 -16.76 0.74
CA LEU A 214 7.45 -17.11 -0.08
C LEU A 214 7.53 -16.44 -1.47
N LEU A 215 7.78 -15.12 -1.50
CA LEU A 215 7.87 -14.36 -2.74
C LEU A 215 9.06 -14.83 -3.59
N LYS A 216 10.24 -15.04 -2.99
CA LYS A 216 11.39 -15.64 -3.69
C LYS A 216 11.04 -17.00 -4.31
N SER A 217 10.29 -17.85 -3.60
CA SER A 217 9.85 -19.15 -4.13
C SER A 217 8.85 -19.07 -5.29
N LEU A 218 8.23 -17.91 -5.48
CA LEU A 218 7.33 -17.59 -6.58
C LEU A 218 8.04 -16.82 -7.70
N GLY A 219 9.36 -16.67 -7.63
CA GLY A 219 10.17 -16.03 -8.66
C GLY A 219 10.24 -14.51 -8.54
N PHE A 220 9.77 -13.91 -7.45
CA PHE A 220 9.99 -12.48 -7.20
C PHE A 220 11.48 -12.19 -6.99
N THR A 221 11.92 -11.05 -7.48
CA THR A 221 13.27 -10.52 -7.33
C THR A 221 13.26 -9.26 -6.47
N GLU A 222 14.34 -9.08 -5.72
CA GLU A 222 14.55 -7.92 -4.87
C GLU A 222 15.37 -6.87 -5.64
N ASP A 223 14.97 -5.61 -5.55
CA ASP A 223 15.85 -4.49 -5.93
C ASP A 223 16.75 -4.12 -4.75
N LEU A 224 18.01 -4.57 -4.80
CA LEU A 224 18.99 -4.31 -3.76
C LEU A 224 19.47 -2.85 -3.72
N SER A 225 19.19 -2.06 -4.76
CA SER A 225 19.57 -0.65 -4.83
C SER A 225 18.56 0.27 -4.17
N TYR A 226 17.36 -0.23 -3.84
CA TYR A 226 16.26 0.56 -3.33
C TYR A 226 15.77 0.04 -1.97
N ARG A 227 15.88 0.89 -0.93
CA ARG A 227 15.35 0.59 0.40
C ARG A 227 14.36 1.67 0.81
N ASN A 228 13.12 1.28 1.03
CA ASN A 228 12.03 2.20 1.35
C ASN A 228 11.71 2.20 2.85
N ALA A 229 11.24 3.32 3.36
CA ALA A 229 10.64 3.42 4.69
C ALA A 229 9.41 4.34 4.68
N TRP A 230 8.53 4.13 5.66
CA TRP A 230 7.38 5.00 5.91
C TRP A 230 7.61 5.88 7.13
N PHE A 231 7.43 7.18 6.93
CA PHE A 231 7.54 8.21 7.94
C PHE A 231 6.19 8.87 8.13
N ASN A 232 5.71 8.87 9.37
CA ASN A 232 4.49 9.55 9.74
C ASN A 232 4.82 10.87 10.41
N PHE A 233 4.14 11.93 10.01
CA PHE A 233 4.24 13.25 10.60
C PHE A 233 2.90 13.60 11.26
N ASN A 234 2.96 14.22 12.45
CA ASN A 234 1.80 14.48 13.31
C ASN A 234 1.06 13.23 13.79
N GLN A 235 0.04 13.44 14.62
CA GLN A 235 -0.88 12.40 15.08
C GLN A 235 -2.14 12.39 14.22
N LEU A 236 -2.75 11.21 14.08
CA LEU A 236 -4.07 11.09 13.47
C LEU A 236 -5.11 11.75 14.40
N SER A 237 -5.91 12.66 13.85
CA SER A 237 -6.95 13.40 14.56
C SER A 237 -8.26 13.31 13.78
N LEU A 238 -9.37 12.99 14.46
CA LEU A 238 -10.72 13.01 13.86
C LEU A 238 -11.27 14.43 13.74
N THR A 239 -10.63 15.41 14.39
CA THR A 239 -10.96 16.83 14.30
C THR A 239 -10.00 17.54 13.34
N PRO A 240 -10.51 18.34 12.38
CA PRO A 240 -9.68 19.12 11.46
C PRO A 240 -8.86 20.22 12.14
#